data_AF-T2JV84-F1
#
_entry.id   AF-T2JV84-F1
#
_cell.length_a   1.000
_cell.length_b   1.000
_cell.length_c   1.000
_cell.angle_alpha   90.00
_cell.angle_beta   90.00
_cell.angle_gamma   90.00
#
_symmetry.space_group_name_H-M   'P 1'
#
loop_
_entity.id
_entity.type
_entity.pdbx_description
1 polymer ?
#
loop_
_entity_poly.entity_id
_entity_poly.type
_entity_poly.pdbx_seq_one_letter_code
_entity_poly.pdbx_strand_id
1 'polypeptide(L)'
;MLQAVNYWNMATLHINKVPQNTFKWNEIQPLTSTYKISLAQAQNKFNKSRELNKISSELDAMCKTKEPICNYDITEKIIRIRLESNYLEQLWMIALQAKAEGNLQTQVELLKHLSTFEKRLQTISNQTGKSIEVYNPQGKLMTVYHRRQ
;
A
#
# COMPACT_ATOMS: atom_id res chain seq x y z
N MET A 1 10.15 13.91 0.47
CA MET A 1 10.51 13.25 -0.81
C MET A 1 10.28 14.11 -2.04
N LEU A 2 9.15 14.82 -2.18
CA LEU A 2 8.93 15.78 -3.28
C LEU A 2 10.00 16.88 -3.34
N GLN A 3 10.41 17.42 -2.19
CA GLN A 3 11.49 18.41 -2.13
C GLN A 3 12.81 17.89 -2.74
N ALA A 4 13.17 16.62 -2.51
CA ALA A 4 14.38 16.03 -3.08
C ALA A 4 14.30 15.96 -4.62
N VAL A 5 13.13 15.62 -5.18
CA VAL A 5 12.89 15.69 -6.62
C VAL A 5 13.10 17.11 -7.14
N ASN A 6 12.52 18.10 -6.45
CA ASN A 6 12.64 19.50 -6.83
C ASN A 6 14.11 19.97 -6.83
N TYR A 7 14.88 19.64 -5.79
CA TYR A 7 16.30 20.00 -5.70
C TYR A 7 17.14 19.35 -6.80
N TRP A 8 16.96 18.05 -7.07
CA TRP A 8 17.69 17.37 -8.14
C TRP A 8 17.32 17.89 -9.53
N ASN A 9 16.04 18.27 -9.72
CA ASN A 9 15.59 18.88 -10.96
C ASN A 9 16.27 20.24 -11.17
N MET A 10 16.26 21.11 -10.14
CA MET A 10 16.95 22.39 -10.18
C MET A 10 18.46 22.23 -10.45
N ALA A 11 19.13 21.32 -9.75
CA ALA A 11 20.55 21.05 -9.96
C ALA A 11 20.85 20.60 -11.39
N THR A 12 20.00 19.73 -11.96
CA THR A 12 20.12 19.27 -13.36
C THR A 12 19.89 20.42 -14.35
N LEU A 13 18.92 21.30 -14.09
CA LEU A 13 18.67 22.48 -14.92
C LEU A 13 19.85 23.45 -14.88
N HIS A 14 20.46 23.67 -13.72
CA HIS A 14 21.60 24.58 -13.58
C HIS A 14 22.87 24.05 -14.23
N ILE A 15 23.19 22.76 -14.06
CA ILE A 15 24.41 22.20 -14.65
C ILE A 15 24.37 22.19 -16.19
N ASN A 16 23.19 21.98 -16.77
CA ASN A 16 23.00 22.03 -18.22
C ASN A 16 23.06 23.45 -18.81
N LYS A 17 22.99 24.49 -17.98
CA LYS A 17 23.06 25.90 -18.42
C LYS A 17 24.48 26.47 -18.46
N VAL A 18 25.48 25.74 -17.97
CA VAL A 18 26.86 26.22 -17.97
C VAL A 18 27.41 26.17 -19.40
N PRO A 19 27.91 27.28 -19.96
CA PRO A 19 28.44 27.29 -21.32
C PRO A 19 29.73 26.49 -21.46
N GLN A 20 29.89 25.84 -22.62
CA GLN A 20 31.03 24.95 -22.90
C GLN A 20 32.37 25.67 -22.96
N ASN A 21 32.35 26.96 -23.29
CA ASN A 21 33.52 27.82 -23.39
C ASN A 21 33.98 28.39 -22.03
N THR A 22 33.45 27.91 -20.92
CA THR A 22 33.86 28.35 -19.58
C THR A 22 34.92 27.44 -18.99
N PHE A 23 35.81 28.01 -18.18
CA PHE A 23 36.83 27.26 -17.43
C PHE A 23 36.24 26.09 -16.61
N LYS A 24 34.99 26.24 -16.15
CA LYS A 24 34.29 25.25 -15.31
C LYS A 24 33.68 24.09 -16.07
N TRP A 25 33.56 24.16 -17.41
CA TRP A 25 32.89 23.12 -18.21
C TRP A 25 33.47 21.72 -17.98
N ASN A 26 34.80 21.59 -18.00
CA ASN A 26 35.47 20.31 -17.84
C ASN A 26 35.29 19.71 -16.43
N GLU A 27 35.11 20.54 -15.40
CA GLU A 27 34.86 20.11 -14.02
C GLU A 27 33.44 19.54 -13.85
N ILE A 28 32.45 20.13 -14.54
CA ILE A 28 31.03 19.81 -14.34
C ILE A 28 30.50 18.73 -15.29
N GLN A 29 31.13 18.54 -16.45
CA GLN A 29 30.66 17.58 -17.46
C GLN A 29 30.44 16.18 -16.88
N PRO A 30 31.36 15.61 -16.08
CA PRO A 30 31.16 14.29 -15.48
C PRO A 30 29.91 14.23 -14.56
N LEU A 31 29.64 15.32 -13.84
CA LEU A 31 28.54 15.40 -12.85
C LEU A 31 27.14 15.41 -13.50
N THR A 32 27.04 15.80 -14.77
CA THR A 32 25.76 15.84 -15.51
C THR A 32 25.08 14.48 -15.50
N SER A 33 25.86 13.40 -15.68
CA SER A 33 25.35 12.02 -15.64
C SER A 33 24.84 11.65 -14.24
N THR A 34 25.61 11.97 -13.21
CA THR A 34 25.28 11.73 -11.79
C THR A 34 23.99 12.45 -11.38
N TYR A 35 23.80 13.70 -11.82
CA TYR A 35 22.62 14.49 -11.46
C TYR A 35 21.36 13.93 -12.09
N LYS A 36 21.42 13.52 -13.37
CA LYS A 36 20.30 12.83 -14.05
C LYS A 36 19.93 11.52 -13.37
N ILE A 37 20.91 10.71 -12.98
CA ILE A 37 20.69 9.46 -12.24
C ILE A 37 20.04 9.74 -10.88
N SER A 38 20.55 10.73 -10.15
CA SER A 38 20.04 11.10 -8.82
C SER A 38 18.62 11.65 -8.88
N LEU A 39 18.28 12.45 -9.90
CA LEU A 39 16.92 12.90 -10.18
C LEU A 39 15.98 11.71 -10.44
N ALA A 40 16.39 10.77 -11.31
CA ALA A 40 15.59 9.58 -11.60
C ALA A 40 15.35 8.73 -10.35
N GLN A 41 16.37 8.56 -9.50
CA GLN A 41 16.24 7.86 -8.22
C GLN A 41 15.28 8.58 -7.26
N ALA A 42 15.38 9.91 -7.14
CA ALA A 42 14.49 10.71 -6.31
C ALA A 42 13.04 10.59 -6.79
N GLN A 43 12.81 10.65 -8.10
CA GLN A 43 11.47 10.50 -8.70
C GLN A 43 10.89 9.12 -8.40
N ASN A 44 11.68 8.06 -8.57
CA ASN A 44 11.26 6.69 -8.26
C ASN A 44 10.90 6.51 -6.78
N LYS A 45 11.71 7.04 -5.87
CA LYS A 45 11.42 7.00 -4.42
C LYS A 45 10.14 7.77 -4.08
N PHE A 46 9.95 8.95 -4.67
CA PHE A 46 8.75 9.75 -4.47
C PHE A 46 7.48 9.03 -4.95
N ASN A 47 7.51 8.46 -6.17
CA ASN A 47 6.38 7.71 -6.70
C ASN A 47 6.06 6.49 -5.83
N LYS A 48 7.08 5.70 -5.43
CA LYS A 48 6.88 4.57 -4.50
C LYS A 48 6.27 5.00 -3.17
N SER A 49 6.70 6.13 -2.60
CA SER A 49 6.13 6.66 -1.36
C SER A 49 4.69 7.11 -1.51
N ARG A 50 4.33 7.73 -2.65
CA ARG A 50 2.95 8.13 -2.92
C ARG A 50 2.03 6.91 -2.99
N GLU A 51 2.44 5.89 -3.73
CA GLU A 51 1.69 4.63 -3.82
C GLU A 51 1.54 3.97 -2.46
N LEU A 52 2.63 3.92 -1.67
CA LEU A 52 2.57 3.38 -0.30
C LEU A 52 1.58 4.16 0.58
N ASN A 53 1.62 5.49 0.56
CA ASN A 53 0.70 6.32 1.35
C ASN A 53 -0.76 6.11 0.94
N LYS A 54 -1.02 5.95 -0.36
CA LYS A 54 -2.37 5.66 -0.86
C LYS A 54 -2.87 4.32 -0.33
N ILE A 55 -2.05 3.26 -0.44
CA ILE A 55 -2.39 1.92 0.05
C ILE A 55 -2.59 1.94 1.56
N SER A 56 -1.70 2.59 2.31
CA SER A 56 -1.85 2.73 3.77
C SER A 56 -3.15 3.43 4.16
N SER A 57 -3.54 4.49 3.44
CA SER A 57 -4.81 5.19 3.69
C SER A 57 -6.03 4.29 3.42
N GLU A 58 -6.01 3.52 2.33
CA GLU A 58 -7.07 2.56 2.01
C GLU A 58 -7.16 1.44 3.06
N LEU A 59 -6.02 0.91 3.52
CA LEU A 59 -5.97 -0.10 4.57
C LEU A 59 -6.37 0.47 5.93
N ASP A 60 -5.97 1.69 6.28
CA ASP A 60 -6.39 2.35 7.52
C ASP A 60 -7.91 2.51 7.56
N ALA A 61 -8.53 2.94 6.46
CA ALA A 61 -9.99 3.07 6.36
C ALA A 61 -10.73 1.72 6.47
N MET A 62 -10.07 0.60 6.16
CA MET A 62 -10.63 -0.75 6.30
C MET A 62 -10.37 -1.37 7.67
N CYS A 63 -9.18 -1.17 8.22
CA CYS A 63 -8.68 -1.89 9.39
C CYS A 63 -8.84 -1.11 10.69
N LYS A 64 -8.66 0.22 10.66
CA LYS A 64 -8.59 1.09 11.84
C LYS A 64 -9.87 1.91 12.03
N THR A 65 -11.01 1.23 11.91
CA THR A 65 -12.31 1.78 12.29
C THR A 65 -12.43 2.00 13.80
N LYS A 66 -13.53 2.60 14.26
CA LYS A 66 -13.80 2.81 15.70
C LYS A 66 -13.65 1.52 16.52
N GLU A 67 -14.11 0.41 15.94
CA GLU A 67 -13.78 -0.94 16.40
C GLU A 67 -12.75 -1.51 15.42
N PRO A 68 -11.50 -1.71 15.83
CA PRO A 68 -10.45 -2.21 14.94
C PRO A 68 -10.78 -3.60 14.39
N ILE A 69 -10.62 -3.76 13.08
CA ILE A 69 -10.89 -5.01 12.34
C ILE A 69 -9.59 -5.79 12.13
N CYS A 70 -8.50 -5.07 11.84
CA CYS A 70 -7.21 -5.65 11.55
C CYS A 70 -6.05 -4.71 11.87
N ASN A 71 -4.86 -5.30 11.92
CA ASN A 71 -3.59 -4.61 11.76
C ASN A 71 -2.91 -5.08 10.46
N TYR A 72 -1.97 -4.28 9.97
CA TYR A 72 -1.30 -4.60 8.71
C TYR A 72 0.15 -4.13 8.63
N ASP A 73 0.92 -4.85 7.82
CA ASP A 73 2.31 -4.55 7.49
C ASP A 73 2.52 -4.64 5.97
N ILE A 74 3.19 -3.65 5.40
CA ILE A 74 3.46 -3.59 3.95
C ILE A 74 4.96 -3.80 3.70
N THR A 75 5.28 -4.78 2.86
CA THR A 75 6.63 -5.03 2.35
C THR A 75 6.71 -4.78 0.84
N GLU A 76 7.88 -5.01 0.23
CA GLU A 76 8.03 -4.85 -1.22
C GLU A 76 7.13 -5.80 -2.02
N LYS A 77 6.88 -7.03 -1.55
CA LYS A 77 6.14 -8.05 -2.30
C LYS A 77 4.80 -8.45 -1.66
N ILE A 78 4.67 -8.28 -0.34
CA ILE A 78 3.56 -8.82 0.44
C ILE A 78 2.96 -7.74 1.34
N ILE A 79 1.64 -7.72 1.44
CA ILE A 79 0.89 -7.03 2.50
C ILE A 79 0.38 -8.12 3.46
N ARG A 80 0.75 -8.03 4.74
CA ARG A 80 0.23 -8.94 5.76
C ARG A 80 -0.90 -8.25 6.49
N ILE A 81 -2.02 -8.93 6.61
CA ILE A 81 -3.20 -8.50 7.35
C ILE A 81 -3.37 -9.47 8.51
N ARG A 82 -3.46 -8.97 9.73
CA ARG A 82 -3.81 -9.77 10.92
C ARG A 82 -5.15 -9.28 11.42
N LEU A 83 -6.15 -10.17 11.44
CA LEU A 83 -7.47 -9.86 11.98
C LEU A 83 -7.39 -9.75 13.50
N GLU A 84 -8.20 -8.86 14.06
CA GLU A 84 -8.33 -8.69 15.50
C GLU A 84 -9.24 -9.78 16.12
N SER A 85 -8.93 -10.20 17.35
CA SER A 85 -9.70 -11.26 18.03
C SER A 85 -11.14 -10.87 18.27
N ASN A 86 -11.37 -9.64 18.76
CA ASN A 86 -12.70 -9.10 19.02
C ASN A 86 -13.58 -9.10 17.75
N TYR A 87 -13.01 -8.73 16.61
CA TYR A 87 -13.71 -8.73 15.34
C TYR A 87 -14.14 -10.15 14.93
N LEU A 88 -13.25 -11.14 15.02
CA LEU A 88 -13.61 -12.52 14.71
C LEU A 88 -14.65 -13.11 15.67
N GLU A 89 -14.54 -12.80 16.97
CA GLU A 89 -15.51 -13.21 17.98
C GLU A 89 -16.91 -12.63 17.69
N GLN A 90 -17.00 -11.35 17.34
CA GLN A 90 -18.25 -10.71 16.95
C GLN A 90 -18.87 -11.38 15.72
N LEU A 91 -18.09 -11.64 14.66
CA LEU A 91 -18.59 -12.32 13.47
C LEU A 91 -19.13 -13.72 13.80
N TRP A 92 -18.43 -14.46 14.66
CA TRP A 92 -18.84 -15.78 15.11
C TRP A 92 -20.16 -15.74 15.89
N MET A 93 -20.29 -14.80 16.82
CA MET A 93 -21.52 -14.61 17.60
C MET A 93 -22.72 -14.23 16.72
N ILE A 94 -22.53 -13.29 15.79
CA ILE A 94 -23.58 -12.90 14.82
C ILE A 94 -24.01 -14.11 13.98
N ALA A 95 -23.04 -14.90 13.49
CA ALA A 95 -23.32 -16.09 12.69
C ALA A 95 -24.11 -17.15 13.48
N LEU A 96 -23.72 -17.42 14.74
CA LEU A 96 -24.41 -18.36 15.61
C LEU A 96 -25.84 -17.94 15.91
N GLN A 97 -26.04 -16.67 16.28
CA GLN A 97 -27.34 -16.14 16.62
C GLN A 97 -28.28 -16.16 15.40
N ALA A 98 -27.80 -15.66 14.25
CA ALA A 98 -28.61 -15.64 13.03
C ALA A 98 -28.98 -17.05 12.55
N LYS A 99 -28.14 -18.05 12.80
CA LYS A 99 -28.46 -19.45 12.53
C LYS A 99 -29.51 -20.01 13.49
N ALA A 100 -29.37 -19.75 14.79
CA ALA A 100 -30.30 -20.23 15.81
C ALA A 100 -31.71 -19.65 15.63
N GLU A 101 -31.80 -18.38 15.23
CA GLU A 101 -33.06 -17.67 15.00
C GLU A 101 -33.66 -17.90 13.60
N GLY A 102 -32.94 -18.57 12.70
CA GLY A 102 -33.35 -18.67 11.29
C GLY A 102 -33.39 -17.31 10.57
N ASN A 103 -32.65 -16.32 11.07
CA ASN A 103 -32.65 -14.96 10.55
C ASN A 103 -31.81 -14.86 9.27
N LEU A 104 -32.45 -15.11 8.13
CA LEU A 104 -31.83 -15.09 6.80
C LEU A 104 -31.25 -13.72 6.44
N GLN A 105 -31.89 -12.63 6.87
CA GLN A 105 -31.42 -11.27 6.55
C GLN A 105 -30.04 -11.02 7.16
N THR A 106 -29.86 -11.32 8.45
CA THR A 106 -28.56 -11.16 9.11
C THR A 106 -27.49 -12.08 8.51
N GLN A 107 -27.84 -13.29 8.06
CA GLN A 107 -26.91 -14.18 7.36
C GLN A 107 -26.43 -13.55 6.03
N VAL A 108 -27.34 -12.98 5.25
CA VAL A 108 -27.00 -12.29 3.99
C VAL A 108 -26.13 -11.06 4.23
N GLU A 109 -26.46 -10.26 5.25
CA GLU A 109 -25.68 -9.07 5.62
C GLU A 109 -24.25 -9.43 6.06
N LEU A 110 -24.11 -10.49 6.87
CA LEU A 110 -22.80 -11.01 7.27
C LEU A 110 -21.97 -11.46 6.06
N LEU A 111 -22.57 -12.23 5.14
CA LEU A 111 -21.89 -12.66 3.90
C LEU A 111 -21.49 -11.46 3.02
N LYS A 112 -22.36 -10.46 2.91
CA LYS A 112 -22.09 -9.23 2.17
C LYS A 112 -20.93 -8.44 2.78
N HIS A 113 -20.89 -8.33 4.11
CA HIS A 113 -19.81 -7.68 4.84
C HIS A 113 -18.46 -8.37 4.55
N LEU A 114 -18.41 -9.69 4.71
CA LEU A 114 -17.22 -10.49 4.41
C LEU A 114 -16.80 -10.36 2.95
N SER A 115 -17.70 -10.56 2.00
CA SER A 115 -17.41 -10.44 0.57
C SER A 115 -16.90 -9.05 0.17
N THR A 116 -17.43 -7.99 0.80
CA THR A 116 -16.95 -6.62 0.58
C THR A 116 -15.51 -6.45 1.05
N PHE A 117 -15.18 -7.00 2.23
CA PHE A 117 -13.81 -7.00 2.75
C PHE A 117 -12.86 -7.75 1.80
N GLU A 118 -13.20 -8.98 1.39
CA GLU A 118 -12.42 -9.79 0.46
C GLU A 118 -12.21 -9.09 -0.89
N LYS A 119 -13.27 -8.51 -1.46
CA LYS A 119 -13.20 -7.79 -2.74
C LYS A 119 -12.28 -6.58 -2.67
N ARG A 120 -12.26 -5.86 -1.55
CA ARG A 120 -11.35 -4.73 -1.34
C ARG A 120 -9.90 -5.19 -1.27
N LEU A 121 -9.60 -6.25 -0.52
CA LEU A 121 -8.26 -6.85 -0.49
C LEU A 121 -7.81 -7.31 -1.88
N GLN A 122 -8.69 -7.99 -2.62
CA GLN A 122 -8.39 -8.39 -4.00
C GLN A 122 -8.11 -7.19 -4.92
N THR A 123 -8.85 -6.09 -4.75
CA THR A 123 -8.64 -4.86 -5.51
C THR A 123 -7.27 -4.24 -5.21
N ILE A 124 -6.88 -4.17 -3.93
CA ILE A 124 -5.55 -3.69 -3.52
C ILE A 124 -4.45 -4.59 -4.10
N SER A 125 -4.63 -5.92 -4.07
CA SER A 125 -3.67 -6.85 -4.69
C SER A 125 -3.51 -6.61 -6.18
N ASN A 126 -4.62 -6.41 -6.90
CA ASN A 126 -4.61 -6.15 -8.34
C ASN A 126 -3.91 -4.84 -8.69
N GLN A 127 -4.19 -3.76 -7.94
CA GLN A 127 -3.62 -2.43 -8.18
C GLN A 127 -2.12 -2.38 -7.87
N THR A 128 -1.70 -3.03 -6.80
CA THR A 128 -0.32 -2.94 -6.30
C THR A 128 0.61 -4.01 -6.86
N GLY A 129 0.04 -5.11 -7.38
CA GLY A 129 0.78 -6.31 -7.75
C GLY A 129 1.35 -7.09 -6.57
N LYS A 130 1.05 -6.67 -5.33
CA LYS A 130 1.50 -7.36 -4.11
C LYS A 130 0.54 -8.49 -3.77
N SER A 131 1.07 -9.58 -3.22
CA SER A 131 0.23 -10.59 -2.61
C SER A 131 -0.27 -10.09 -1.26
N ILE A 132 -1.50 -10.42 -0.90
CA ILE A 132 -2.06 -10.09 0.43
C ILE A 132 -2.27 -11.40 1.19
N GLU A 133 -1.65 -11.51 2.35
CA GLU A 133 -1.79 -12.65 3.24
C GLU A 133 -2.66 -12.25 4.42
N VAL A 134 -3.72 -13.01 4.70
CA VAL A 134 -4.61 -12.76 5.84
C VAL A 134 -4.40 -13.82 6.90
N TYR A 135 -4.12 -13.37 8.11
CA TYR A 135 -3.85 -14.19 9.28
C TYR A 135 -4.93 -13.98 10.34
N ASN A 136 -5.24 -15.05 11.08
CA ASN A 136 -6.01 -14.92 12.30
C ASN A 136 -5.16 -14.31 13.44
N PRO A 137 -5.75 -13.98 14.60
CA PRO A 137 -5.04 -13.38 15.72
C PRO A 137 -3.88 -14.24 16.26
N GLN A 138 -3.97 -15.56 16.12
CA GLN A 138 -2.94 -16.51 16.52
C GLN A 138 -1.79 -16.63 15.50
N GLY A 139 -1.84 -15.86 14.41
CA GLY A 139 -0.82 -15.88 13.36
C GLY A 139 -0.93 -17.04 12.38
N LYS A 140 -2.06 -17.77 12.37
CA LYS A 140 -2.34 -18.80 11.36
C LYS A 140 -2.84 -18.16 10.08
N LEU A 141 -2.21 -18.51 8.95
CA LEU A 141 -2.65 -18.07 7.62
C LEU A 141 -4.05 -18.62 7.32
N MET A 142 -4.96 -17.72 6.93
CA MET A 142 -6.34 -18.04 6.58
C MET A 142 -6.54 -18.06 5.06
N THR A 143 -6.03 -17.04 4.36
CA THR A 143 -6.19 -16.91 2.91
C THR A 143 -5.11 -16.02 2.31
N VAL A 144 -4.91 -16.15 1.00
CA VAL A 144 -3.97 -15.35 0.22
C VAL A 144 -4.66 -14.80 -1.03
N TYR A 145 -4.51 -13.51 -1.29
CA TYR A 145 -4.93 -12.86 -2.52
C TYR A 145 -3.72 -12.58 -3.40
N HIS A 146 -3.78 -13.05 -4.64
CA HIS A 146 -2.82 -12.72 -5.67
C HIS A 146 -3.47 -11.83 -6.72
N ARG A 147 -2.63 -11.10 -7.47
CA ARG A 147 -3.07 -10.34 -8.63
C ARG A 147 -3.78 -11.27 -9.61
N ARG A 148 -5.02 -10.95 -9.97
CA ARG A 148 -5.74 -11.64 -11.05
C ARG A 148 -5.20 -11.13 -12.39
N GLN A 149 -4.92 -12.05 -13.30
CA GLN A 149 -4.54 -11.77 -14.68
C GLN A 149 -5.77 -11.37 -15.50
#